data_AF-A0A1V5HGY3-F1
#
_entry.id   AF-A0A1V5HGY3-F1
#
_cell.length_a   1.000
_cell.length_b   1.000
_cell.length_c   1.000
_cell.angle_alpha   90.00
_cell.angle_beta   90.00
_cell.angle_gamma   90.00
#
_symmetry.space_group_name_H-M   'P 1'
#
loop_
_entity.id
_entity.type
_entity.pdbx_description
1 polymer ?
#
loop_
_entity_poly.entity_id
_entity_poly.type
_entity_poly.pdbx_seq_one_letter_code
_entity_poly.pdbx_strand_id
1 'polypeptide(L)'
;MQAKRLTRAFRVLVAALALAGCRTTNRYQGYDGGARATSEVVRLQLPEEVTLLRVDGAAPAMSVARLAGLPTELHLLPGPHRISVRYSVIWPISKDYHETVRSDPVVLELDGQAGDVYTVSYEKPRRLRQAKQFARDPVFELVKTN
;
A
#
# COMPACT_ATOMS: atom_id res chain seq x y z
N MET A 1 -30.19 0.85 -47.15
CA MET A 1 -28.82 0.76 -46.57
C MET A 1 -28.75 1.52 -45.23
N GLN A 2 -29.36 1.01 -44.15
CA GLN A 2 -29.38 1.68 -42.82
C GLN A 2 -28.80 0.80 -41.68
N ALA A 3 -28.48 -0.48 -41.95
CA ALA A 3 -28.07 -1.43 -40.92
C ALA A 3 -26.58 -1.37 -40.51
N LYS A 4 -25.72 -0.68 -41.27
CA LYS A 4 -24.25 -0.69 -41.04
C LYS A 4 -23.72 0.44 -40.12
N ARG A 5 -24.51 1.50 -39.91
CA ARG A 5 -24.07 2.68 -39.11
C ARG A 5 -24.26 2.47 -37.61
N LEU A 6 -25.32 1.77 -37.19
CA LEU A 6 -25.54 1.42 -35.77
C LEU A 6 -24.45 0.48 -35.23
N THR A 7 -23.89 -0.41 -36.05
CA THR A 7 -22.89 -1.39 -35.62
C THR A 7 -21.52 -0.78 -35.30
N ARG A 8 -21.18 0.37 -35.92
CA ARG A 8 -19.92 1.07 -35.64
C ARG A 8 -19.97 1.86 -34.35
N ALA A 9 -21.08 2.54 -34.05
CA ALA A 9 -21.24 3.32 -32.82
C ALA A 9 -21.24 2.41 -31.57
N PHE A 10 -21.88 1.23 -31.65
CA PHE A 10 -21.89 0.26 -30.56
C PHE A 10 -20.49 -0.32 -30.24
N ARG A 11 -19.64 -0.50 -31.26
CA ARG A 11 -18.27 -1.00 -31.08
C ARG A 11 -17.33 0.01 -30.40
N VAL A 12 -17.57 1.31 -30.55
CA VAL A 12 -16.77 2.35 -29.90
C VAL A 12 -17.19 2.52 -28.43
N LEU A 13 -18.46 2.32 -28.10
CA LEU A 13 -18.97 2.44 -26.73
C LEU A 13 -18.50 1.29 -25.80
N VAL A 14 -18.38 0.07 -26.33
CA VAL A 14 -17.89 -1.10 -25.56
C VAL A 14 -16.38 -1.01 -25.27
N ALA A 15 -15.60 -0.35 -26.13
CA ALA A 15 -14.16 -0.17 -25.94
C ALA A 15 -13.81 0.84 -24.82
N ALA A 16 -14.74 1.74 -24.45
CA ALA A 16 -14.51 2.76 -23.41
C ALA A 16 -14.73 2.23 -21.98
N LEU A 17 -15.48 1.14 -21.78
CA LEU A 17 -15.77 0.60 -20.45
C LEU A 17 -14.68 -0.33 -19.86
N ALA A 18 -13.67 -0.71 -20.66
CA ALA A 18 -12.70 -1.72 -20.26
C ALA A 18 -11.46 -1.20 -19.49
N LEU A 19 -11.37 0.10 -19.18
CA LEU A 19 -10.22 0.70 -18.49
C LEU A 19 -10.47 1.02 -17.00
N ALA A 20 -11.50 0.43 -16.37
CA ALA A 20 -11.59 0.43 -14.91
C ALA A 20 -10.49 -0.49 -14.32
N GLY A 21 -9.27 0.02 -14.25
CA GLY A 21 -8.17 -0.64 -13.55
C GLY A 21 -8.50 -0.74 -12.07
N CYS A 22 -8.96 -1.91 -11.61
CA CYS A 22 -9.07 -2.19 -10.20
C CYS A 22 -7.67 -2.09 -9.57
N ARG A 23 -7.43 -1.02 -8.80
CA ARG A 23 -6.23 -0.92 -7.97
C ARG A 23 -6.37 -1.95 -6.85
N THR A 24 -5.74 -3.11 -7.01
CA THR A 24 -5.68 -4.13 -5.97
C THR A 24 -4.87 -3.59 -4.79
N THR A 25 -5.53 -3.29 -3.68
CA THR A 25 -4.88 -2.99 -2.41
C THR A 25 -5.09 -4.18 -1.47
N ASN A 26 -4.03 -4.56 -0.77
CA ASN A 26 -4.14 -5.56 0.27
C ASN A 26 -4.77 -4.94 1.52
N ARG A 27 -5.55 -5.70 2.27
CA ARG A 27 -6.17 -5.24 3.52
C ARG A 27 -5.67 -6.07 4.69
N TYR A 28 -5.20 -5.41 5.73
CA TYR A 28 -4.87 -6.02 7.01
C TYR A 28 -5.88 -5.59 8.06
N GLN A 29 -6.48 -6.55 8.77
CA GLN A 29 -7.35 -6.29 9.91
C GLN A 29 -6.55 -6.56 11.19
N GLY A 30 -6.28 -5.51 11.98
CA GLY A 30 -5.48 -5.58 13.22
C GLY A 30 -6.31 -5.83 14.47
N TYR A 31 -7.51 -6.40 14.33
CA TYR A 31 -8.42 -6.66 15.44
C TYR A 31 -9.23 -7.93 15.18
N ASP A 32 -9.70 -8.55 16.25
CA ASP A 32 -10.51 -9.77 16.19
C ASP A 32 -11.98 -9.49 15.81
N GLY A 33 -12.63 -10.50 15.24
CA GLY A 33 -14.04 -10.47 14.84
C GLY A 33 -14.27 -10.06 13.39
N GLY A 34 -15.52 -9.68 13.09
CA GLY A 34 -15.93 -9.28 11.74
C GLY A 34 -15.36 -7.92 11.33
N ALA A 35 -15.36 -7.64 10.03
CA ALA A 35 -14.98 -6.33 9.50
C ALA A 35 -15.88 -5.22 10.09
N ARG A 36 -15.28 -4.11 10.53
CA ARG A 36 -15.97 -2.93 11.05
C ARG A 36 -16.12 -1.86 9.98
N ALA A 37 -17.02 -0.90 10.20
CA ALA A 37 -17.19 0.23 9.29
C ALA A 37 -15.93 1.12 9.31
N THR A 38 -15.63 1.78 8.19
CA THR A 38 -14.45 2.65 8.09
C THR A 38 -14.49 3.84 9.05
N SER A 39 -15.68 4.24 9.51
CA SER A 39 -15.88 5.28 10.53
C SER A 39 -15.61 4.82 11.95
N GLU A 40 -15.43 3.52 12.19
CA GLU A 40 -15.22 2.93 13.52
C GLU A 40 -13.76 2.52 13.76
N VAL A 41 -12.91 2.67 12.74
CA VAL A 41 -11.52 2.23 12.72
C VAL A 41 -10.61 3.35 12.30
N VAL A 42 -9.33 3.27 12.67
CA VAL A 42 -8.26 4.05 12.09
C VAL A 42 -7.73 3.29 10.87
N ARG A 43 -7.48 4.00 9.78
CA ARG A 43 -6.86 3.41 8.58
C ARG A 43 -5.45 3.94 8.36
N LEU A 44 -4.51 3.02 8.13
CA LEU A 44 -3.13 3.36 7.75
C LEU A 44 -2.80 2.79 6.37
N GLN A 45 -2.44 3.66 5.44
CA GLN A 45 -2.07 3.30 4.07
C GLN A 45 -0.55 3.18 3.95
N LEU A 46 -0.09 1.97 3.64
CA LEU A 46 1.30 1.67 3.31
C LEU A 46 1.48 1.66 1.79
N PRO A 47 2.43 2.44 1.25
CA PRO A 47 2.80 2.35 -0.16
C PRO A 47 3.49 1.01 -0.47
N GLU A 48 3.62 0.69 -1.75
CA GLU A 48 4.09 -0.63 -2.23
C GLU A 48 5.50 -1.01 -1.76
N GLU A 49 6.38 -0.02 -1.53
CA GLU A 49 7.74 -0.24 -1.06
C GLU A 49 7.84 -0.37 0.45
N VAL A 50 6.74 -0.18 1.19
CA VAL A 50 6.68 -0.29 2.65
C VAL A 50 5.97 -1.58 3.02
N THR A 51 6.77 -2.56 3.42
CA THR A 51 6.27 -3.88 3.81
C THR A 51 5.87 -3.88 5.29
N LEU A 52 4.64 -4.27 5.59
CA LEU A 52 4.19 -4.55 6.95
C LEU A 52 4.90 -5.80 7.51
N LEU A 53 5.51 -5.67 8.69
CA LEU A 53 6.14 -6.80 9.39
C LEU A 53 5.34 -7.25 10.60
N ARG A 54 4.89 -6.30 11.44
CA ARG A 54 4.12 -6.57 12.66
C ARG A 54 3.21 -5.39 13.01
N VAL A 55 2.11 -5.68 13.70
CA VAL A 55 1.26 -4.71 14.38
C VAL A 55 1.16 -5.15 15.84
N ASP A 56 1.52 -4.28 16.77
CA ASP A 56 1.46 -4.52 18.22
C ASP A 56 2.14 -5.83 18.66
N GLY A 57 3.25 -6.16 17.99
CA GLY A 57 4.03 -7.39 18.24
C GLY A 57 3.54 -8.63 17.50
N ALA A 58 2.32 -8.62 16.95
CA ALA A 58 1.78 -9.72 16.16
C ALA A 58 2.22 -9.63 14.68
N ALA A 59 2.68 -10.75 14.12
CA ALA A 59 2.95 -10.84 12.69
C ALA A 59 1.63 -10.99 11.91
N PRO A 60 1.49 -10.34 10.75
CA PRO A 60 0.33 -10.55 9.90
C PRO A 60 0.30 -11.99 9.37
N ALA A 61 -0.88 -12.45 8.97
CA ALA A 61 -1.01 -13.75 8.32
C ALA A 61 -0.06 -13.87 7.13
N MET A 62 0.42 -15.10 6.86
CA MET A 62 1.40 -15.37 5.79
C MET A 62 0.97 -14.85 4.41
N SER A 63 -0.33 -14.76 4.14
CA SER A 63 -0.89 -14.17 2.91
C SER A 63 -0.58 -12.68 2.80
N VAL A 64 -0.70 -11.92 3.88
CA VAL A 64 -0.41 -10.48 3.93
C VAL A 64 1.10 -10.24 3.94
N ALA A 65 1.87 -11.05 4.68
CA ALA A 65 3.33 -10.93 4.75
C ALA A 65 4.05 -11.23 3.42
N ARG A 66 3.45 -12.06 2.55
CA ARG A 66 4.04 -12.46 1.25
C ARG A 66 3.75 -11.48 0.10
N LEU A 67 2.87 -10.51 0.27
CA LEU A 67 2.49 -9.54 -0.77
C LEU A 67 3.41 -8.31 -0.81
N ALA A 68 4.71 -8.51 -0.56
CA ALA A 68 5.69 -7.45 -0.72
C ALA A 68 5.62 -6.86 -2.13
N GLY A 69 5.58 -5.52 -2.25
CA GLY A 69 5.40 -4.84 -3.52
C GLY A 69 3.95 -4.51 -3.89
N LEU A 70 2.98 -4.68 -2.97
CA LEU A 70 1.61 -4.16 -3.14
C LEU A 70 1.25 -3.15 -2.04
N PRO A 71 0.47 -2.10 -2.37
CA PRO A 71 -0.03 -1.19 -1.35
C PRO A 71 -0.95 -1.93 -0.37
N THR A 72 -0.74 -1.69 0.92
CA THR A 72 -1.49 -2.35 1.99
C THR A 72 -2.21 -1.31 2.85
N GLU A 73 -3.52 -1.47 3.06
CA GLU A 73 -4.30 -0.67 3.99
C GLU A 73 -4.55 -1.47 5.28
N LEU A 74 -4.11 -0.94 6.41
CA LEU A 74 -4.37 -1.49 7.74
C LEU A 74 -5.64 -0.87 8.30
N HIS A 75 -6.47 -1.68 8.94
CA HIS A 75 -7.65 -1.28 9.69
C HIS A 75 -7.41 -1.64 11.15
N LEU A 76 -7.29 -0.62 11.99
CA LEU A 76 -6.92 -0.72 13.40
C LEU A 76 -8.02 -0.11 14.27
N LEU A 77 -8.11 -0.52 15.54
CA LEU A 77 -9.00 0.16 16.48
C LEU A 77 -8.47 1.57 16.78
N PRO A 78 -9.31 2.50 17.27
CA PRO A 78 -8.81 3.79 17.75
C PRO A 78 -7.85 3.63 18.93
N GLY A 79 -6.84 4.50 19.00
CA GLY A 79 -5.81 4.52 20.05
C GLY A 79 -4.39 4.24 19.55
N PRO A 80 -3.46 3.99 20.48
CA PRO A 80 -2.04 3.85 20.18
C PRO A 80 -1.70 2.47 19.61
N HIS A 81 -0.92 2.46 18.55
CA HIS A 81 -0.43 1.28 17.84
C HIS A 81 1.07 1.40 17.53
N ARG A 82 1.77 0.26 17.60
CA ARG A 82 3.18 0.13 17.18
C ARG A 82 3.24 -0.74 15.93
N ILE A 83 3.52 -0.13 14.79
CA ILE A 83 3.56 -0.80 13.49
C ILE A 83 5.00 -0.97 13.06
N SER A 84 5.50 -2.21 13.05
CA SER A 84 6.82 -2.50 12.49
C SER A 84 6.71 -2.66 10.98
N VAL A 85 7.43 -1.82 10.25
CA VAL A 85 7.49 -1.81 8.79
C VAL A 85 8.93 -1.90 8.32
N ARG A 86 9.10 -2.03 7.00
CA ARG A 86 10.42 -1.96 6.36
C ARG A 86 10.30 -1.45 4.94
N TYR A 87 11.23 -0.61 4.53
CA TYR A 87 11.47 -0.30 3.12
C TYR A 87 12.03 -1.51 2.39
N SER A 88 11.38 -1.94 1.30
CA SER A 88 11.83 -3.02 0.42
C SER A 88 11.37 -2.75 -1.01
N VAL A 89 12.30 -2.65 -1.93
CA VAL A 89 12.02 -2.35 -3.35
C VAL A 89 12.90 -3.19 -4.26
N ILE A 90 12.37 -3.59 -5.42
CA ILE A 90 13.13 -4.20 -6.49
C ILE A 90 13.51 -3.10 -7.48
N TRP A 91 14.80 -2.79 -7.56
CA TRP A 91 15.31 -1.73 -8.43
C TRP A 91 15.73 -2.30 -9.79
N PRO A 92 15.17 -1.83 -10.91
CA PRO A 92 15.63 -2.23 -12.23
C PRO A 92 16.97 -1.56 -12.54
N ILE A 93 17.97 -2.36 -12.91
CA ILE A 93 19.28 -1.88 -13.36
C ILE A 93 19.39 -2.06 -14.88
N SER A 94 18.94 -3.21 -15.38
CA SER A 94 18.75 -3.48 -16.81
C SER A 94 17.50 -4.34 -17.02
N LYS A 95 17.27 -4.80 -18.25
CA LYS A 95 16.13 -5.66 -18.58
C LYS A 95 16.14 -6.98 -17.78
N ASP A 96 17.31 -7.56 -17.59
CA ASP A 96 17.47 -8.89 -17.00
C ASP A 96 18.14 -8.83 -15.61
N TYR A 97 18.54 -7.63 -15.16
CA TYR A 97 19.20 -7.45 -13.88
C TYR A 97 18.44 -6.47 -12.99
N HIS A 98 18.12 -6.95 -11.80
CA HIS A 98 17.45 -6.19 -10.74
C HIS A 98 18.23 -6.35 -9.45
N GLU A 99 18.18 -5.32 -8.61
CA GLU A 99 18.73 -5.36 -7.25
C GLU A 99 17.62 -5.13 -6.23
N THR A 100 17.52 -6.00 -5.24
CA THR A 100 16.61 -5.76 -4.11
C THR A 100 17.30 -4.85 -3.11
N VAL A 101 16.70 -3.69 -2.83
CA VAL A 101 17.16 -2.77 -1.80
C VAL A 101 16.21 -2.90 -0.61
N ARG A 102 16.75 -3.16 0.58
CA ARG A 102 15.98 -3.46 1.78
C ARG A 102 16.62 -2.81 3.00
N SER A 103 15.79 -2.19 3.84
CA SER A 103 16.21 -1.60 5.12
C SER A 103 16.11 -2.59 6.28
N ASP A 104 16.62 -2.20 7.45
CA ASP A 104 16.23 -2.82 8.71
C ASP A 104 14.80 -2.40 9.11
N PRO A 105 14.10 -3.18 9.97
CA PRO A 105 12.79 -2.81 10.47
C PRO A 105 12.80 -1.46 11.20
N VAL A 106 11.77 -0.64 10.94
CA VAL A 106 11.48 0.59 11.69
C VAL A 106 10.10 0.46 12.31
N VAL A 107 9.89 1.12 13.45
CA VAL A 107 8.59 1.17 14.14
C VAL A 107 7.96 2.51 13.88
N LEU A 108 6.73 2.49 13.38
CA LEU A 108 5.84 3.64 13.30
C LEU A 108 4.94 3.64 14.53
N GLU A 109 4.81 4.79 15.17
CA GLU A 109 3.89 4.99 16.27
C GLU A 109 2.71 5.79 15.76
N LEU A 110 1.52 5.20 15.85
CA LEU A 110 0.27 5.79 15.40
C LEU A 110 -0.67 5.89 16.59
N ASP A 111 -1.24 7.06 16.85
CA ASP A 111 -2.34 7.23 17.79
C ASP A 111 -3.47 7.98 17.08
N GLY A 112 -4.51 7.25 16.69
CA GLY A 112 -5.55 7.74 15.79
C GLY A 112 -6.95 7.60 16.37
N GLN A 113 -7.87 8.43 15.87
CA GLN A 113 -9.29 8.37 16.23
C GLN A 113 -10.11 7.61 15.18
N ALA A 114 -11.29 7.14 15.57
CA ALA A 114 -12.21 6.47 14.67
C ALA A 114 -12.51 7.32 13.43
N GLY A 115 -12.37 6.73 12.24
CA GLY A 115 -12.54 7.41 10.97
C GLY A 115 -11.29 8.09 10.43
N ASP A 116 -10.22 8.23 11.22
CA ASP A 116 -8.97 8.82 10.74
C ASP A 116 -8.31 7.98 9.66
N VAL A 117 -7.67 8.68 8.72
CA VAL A 117 -6.87 8.07 7.65
C VAL A 117 -5.48 8.66 7.67
N TYR A 118 -4.49 7.79 7.81
CA TYR A 118 -3.09 8.14 7.71
C TYR A 118 -2.45 7.48 6.50
N THR A 119 -1.50 8.15 5.88
CA THR A 119 -0.64 7.59 4.83
C THR A 119 0.80 7.64 5.30
N VAL A 120 1.54 6.54 5.10
CA VAL A 120 2.99 6.55 5.25
C VAL A 120 3.61 7.29 4.06
N SER A 121 4.20 8.43 4.35
CA SER A 121 4.90 9.29 3.40
C SER A 121 6.40 9.24 3.63
N TYR A 122 7.18 9.41 2.57
CA TYR A 122 8.64 9.56 2.61
C TYR A 122 9.12 10.17 1.29
N GLU A 123 10.33 10.73 1.29
CA GLU A 123 10.95 11.18 0.04
C GLU A 123 11.34 9.98 -0.81
N LYS A 124 10.55 9.68 -1.84
CA LYS A 124 10.77 8.51 -2.69
C LYS A 124 12.10 8.65 -3.45
N PRO A 125 13.06 7.71 -3.24
CA PRO A 125 14.31 7.71 -3.98
C PRO A 125 14.06 7.64 -5.48
N ARG A 126 14.86 8.37 -6.27
CA ARG A 126 14.76 8.38 -7.74
C ARG A 126 15.86 7.60 -8.44
N ARG A 127 16.86 7.14 -7.70
CA ARG A 127 18.03 6.41 -8.21
C ARG A 127 18.44 5.33 -7.23
N LEU A 128 19.06 4.26 -7.73
CA LEU A 128 19.55 3.14 -6.93
C LEU A 128 20.40 3.58 -5.74
N ARG A 129 21.33 4.53 -5.96
CA ARG A 129 22.18 5.07 -4.88
C ARG A 129 21.35 5.72 -3.76
N GLN A 130 20.33 6.49 -4.11
CA GLN A 130 19.43 7.12 -3.13
C GLN A 130 18.60 6.07 -2.40
N ALA A 131 18.13 5.03 -3.11
CA ALA A 131 17.40 3.93 -2.48
C ALA A 131 18.27 3.20 -1.45
N LYS A 132 19.53 2.92 -1.79
CA LYS A 132 20.50 2.32 -0.86
C LYS A 132 20.81 3.23 0.32
N GLN A 133 20.85 4.54 0.11
CA GLN A 133 21.08 5.50 1.20
C GLN A 133 19.87 5.57 2.13
N PHE A 134 18.66 5.72 1.59
CA PHE A 134 17.42 5.70 2.35
C PHE A 134 17.26 4.40 3.13
N ALA A 135 17.60 3.25 2.54
CA ALA A 135 17.49 1.96 3.20
C ALA A 135 18.41 1.79 4.44
N ARG A 136 19.46 2.60 4.60
CA ARG A 136 20.33 2.55 5.78
C ARG A 136 19.68 3.15 7.01
N ASP A 137 18.83 4.16 6.82
CA ASP A 137 18.15 4.88 7.90
C ASP A 137 16.86 5.49 7.33
N PRO A 138 15.81 4.68 7.13
CA PRO A 138 14.61 5.14 6.44
C PRO A 138 13.76 6.00 7.39
N VAL A 139 13.51 7.23 6.98
CA VAL A 139 12.62 8.16 7.69
C VAL A 139 11.25 8.13 7.03
N PHE A 140 10.24 7.79 7.81
CA PHE A 140 8.84 7.75 7.40
C PHE A 140 8.03 8.76 8.21
N GLU A 141 7.04 9.35 7.57
CA GLU A 141 6.09 10.28 8.19
C GLU A 141 4.67 9.74 8.08
N LEU A 142 3.87 9.93 9.13
CA LEU A 142 2.45 9.64 9.12
C LEU A 142 1.68 10.91 8.80
N VAL A 143 1.08 10.98 7.61
CA VAL A 143 0.30 12.14 7.16
C VAL A 143 -1.17 11.82 7.27
N LYS A 144 -1.92 12.56 8.08
CA LYS A 144 -3.39 12.47 8.11
C LYS A 144 -3.97 13.04 6.81
N THR A 145 -4.88 12.31 6.17
CA THR A 145 -5.39 12.62 4.82
C THR A 145 -6.89 12.89 4.76
N ASN A 146 -7.55 13.05 5.90
CA ASN A 146 -8.97 13.39 6.01
C ASN A 146 -9.25 14.41 7.11
#